data_AF-A0A937X8A0-F1
#
_entry.id   AF-A0A937X8A0-F1
#
_cell.length_a   1.000
_cell.length_b   1.000
_cell.length_c   1.000
_cell.angle_alpha   90.00
_cell.angle_beta   90.00
_cell.angle_gamma   90.00
#
_symmetry.space_group_name_H-M   'P 1'
#
loop_
_entity.id
_entity.type
_entity.pdbx_description
1 polymer ?
#
loop_
_entity_poly.entity_id
_entity_poly.type
_entity_poly.pdbx_seq_one_letter_code
_entity_poly.pdbx_strand_id
1 'polypeptide(L)'
;MMHHAALIGSLALASGSLQFESAAVVPDAAAADPAVSRRNQLTIHQVMGLTTLGGLAVTGILGSAFSFQRQAPASVTGPLGTAHLAGSALTGLCYLTTAALALTAPQEPYESPYEGVDTVLVHKGLALLHGAGMVSTVGLGLLAARQDSSLLPYHQVLGFTTFALLSASAAVIAIDF
;
A
#
# COMPACT_ATOMS: atom_id res chain seq x y z
N MET A 1 -33.59 -76.56 -17.49
CA MET A 1 -32.31 -76.12 -18.09
C MET A 1 -31.86 -74.84 -17.41
N MET A 2 -30.55 -74.71 -17.28
CA MET A 2 -29.77 -73.89 -16.35
C MET A 2 -29.74 -72.37 -16.63
N HIS A 3 -29.10 -71.66 -15.69
CA HIS A 3 -28.47 -70.32 -15.72
C HIS A 3 -29.26 -69.19 -15.02
N HIS A 4 -28.91 -68.82 -13.78
CA HIS A 4 -27.76 -68.02 -13.30
C HIS A 4 -27.82 -66.53 -13.66
N ALA A 5 -28.06 -65.72 -12.61
CA ALA A 5 -27.42 -64.46 -12.21
C ALA A 5 -27.09 -63.38 -13.27
N ALA A 6 -27.60 -62.15 -13.08
CA ALA A 6 -26.81 -61.04 -12.51
C ALA A 6 -27.65 -59.76 -12.34
N LEU A 7 -27.43 -59.11 -11.20
CA LEU A 7 -27.87 -57.77 -10.77
C LEU A 7 -27.57 -56.67 -11.79
N ILE A 8 -28.40 -55.63 -11.79
CA ILE A 8 -28.10 -54.22 -11.45
C ILE A 8 -29.47 -53.53 -11.45
N GLY A 9 -30.09 -53.28 -10.29
CA GLY A 9 -29.77 -52.10 -9.51
C GLY A 9 -30.55 -50.90 -10.05
N SER A 10 -31.85 -50.82 -9.76
CA SER A 10 -32.68 -49.64 -10.02
C SER A 10 -33.75 -49.51 -8.96
N LEU A 11 -33.92 -48.26 -8.53
CA LEU A 11 -35.02 -47.73 -7.71
C LEU A 11 -34.90 -47.89 -6.19
N ALA A 12 -34.47 -46.82 -5.52
CA ALA A 12 -35.40 -45.99 -4.75
C ALA A 12 -34.67 -44.75 -4.24
N LEU A 13 -35.21 -43.60 -4.63
CA LEU A 13 -34.79 -42.26 -4.26
C LEU A 13 -35.01 -42.08 -2.75
N ALA A 14 -33.94 -42.22 -1.95
CA ALA A 14 -33.96 -41.70 -0.59
C ALA A 14 -33.84 -40.18 -0.70
N SER A 15 -34.97 -39.49 -0.48
CA SER A 15 -35.08 -38.04 -0.39
C SER A 15 -34.31 -37.53 0.83
N GLY A 16 -32.99 -37.53 0.74
CA GLY A 16 -32.15 -36.70 1.59
C GLY A 16 -32.24 -35.29 1.04
N SER A 17 -33.12 -34.46 1.60
CA SER A 17 -33.03 -33.02 1.45
C SER A 17 -31.68 -32.60 2.04
N LEU A 18 -30.66 -32.47 1.19
CA LEU A 18 -29.50 -31.67 1.52
C LEU A 18 -30.03 -30.25 1.70
N GLN A 19 -30.37 -29.93 2.94
CA GLN A 19 -30.42 -28.56 3.41
C GLN A 19 -28.99 -28.05 3.22
N PHE A 20 -28.72 -27.49 2.05
CA PHE A 20 -27.77 -26.40 2.00
C PHE A 20 -28.38 -25.34 2.91
N GLU A 21 -28.05 -25.42 4.20
CA GLU A 21 -28.01 -24.24 5.03
C GLU A 21 -27.05 -23.33 4.26
N SER A 22 -27.62 -22.42 3.47
CA SER A 22 -26.88 -21.25 3.10
C SER A 22 -26.49 -20.70 4.45
N ALA A 23 -25.26 -20.94 4.86
CA ALA A 23 -24.56 -20.00 5.69
C ALA A 23 -24.70 -18.71 4.89
N ALA A 24 -25.77 -17.96 5.18
CA ALA A 24 -25.74 -16.54 5.01
C ALA A 24 -24.37 -16.19 5.55
N VAL A 25 -23.52 -15.63 4.71
CA VAL A 25 -22.39 -14.86 5.21
C VAL A 25 -23.10 -13.79 6.03
N VAL A 26 -23.37 -14.10 7.29
CA VAL A 26 -23.82 -13.15 8.29
C VAL A 26 -22.66 -12.17 8.26
N PRO A 27 -22.85 -10.95 7.74
CA PRO A 27 -21.79 -9.98 7.79
C PRO A 27 -21.41 -9.92 9.26
N ASP A 28 -20.14 -10.20 9.54
CA ASP A 28 -19.63 -10.16 10.91
C ASP A 28 -20.08 -8.83 11.49
N ALA A 29 -20.94 -8.86 12.51
CA ALA A 29 -21.52 -7.65 13.08
C ALA A 29 -20.41 -6.71 13.58
N ALA A 30 -19.24 -7.26 13.92
CA ALA A 30 -18.04 -6.49 14.23
C ALA A 30 -17.40 -5.82 13.00
N ALA A 31 -17.48 -6.41 11.80
CA ALA A 31 -17.05 -5.76 10.55
C ALA A 31 -17.97 -4.61 10.12
N ALA A 32 -19.23 -4.61 10.59
CA ALA A 32 -20.17 -3.52 10.39
C ALA A 32 -20.04 -2.38 11.43
N ASP A 33 -19.29 -2.59 12.52
CA ASP A 33 -19.02 -1.56 13.53
C ASP A 33 -18.00 -0.52 13.00
N PRO A 34 -18.37 0.76 12.91
CA PRO A 34 -17.47 1.82 12.43
C PRO A 34 -16.20 1.95 13.27
N ALA A 35 -16.24 1.66 14.58
CA ALA A 35 -15.08 1.76 15.45
C ALA A 35 -14.04 0.65 15.16
N VAL A 36 -14.52 -0.57 14.92
CA VAL A 36 -13.67 -1.72 14.53
C VAL A 36 -13.09 -1.49 13.14
N SER A 37 -13.91 -1.05 12.18
CA SER A 37 -13.46 -0.69 10.83
C SER A 37 -12.38 0.40 10.86
N ARG A 38 -12.59 1.48 11.64
CA ARG A 38 -11.60 2.55 11.81
C ARG A 38 -10.29 2.04 12.40
N ARG A 39 -10.34 1.22 13.45
CA ARG A 39 -9.13 0.64 14.07
C ARG A 39 -8.36 -0.22 13.07
N ASN A 40 -9.07 -1.07 12.31
CA ASN A 40 -8.45 -1.91 11.29
C ASN A 40 -7.80 -1.07 10.18
N GLN A 41 -8.51 -0.08 9.63
CA GLN A 41 -7.94 0.82 8.62
C GLN A 41 -6.72 1.58 9.14
N LEU A 42 -6.73 2.03 10.40
CA LEU A 42 -5.59 2.68 11.03
C LEU A 42 -4.38 1.75 11.13
N THR A 43 -4.57 0.51 11.61
CA THR A 43 -3.50 -0.48 11.69
C THR A 43 -2.90 -0.74 10.30
N ILE A 44 -3.73 -0.91 9.28
CA ILE A 44 -3.25 -1.14 7.91
C ILE A 44 -2.53 0.12 7.40
N HIS A 45 -3.06 1.32 7.63
CA HIS A 45 -2.43 2.57 7.22
C HIS A 45 -1.03 2.72 7.85
N GLN A 46 -0.88 2.38 9.14
CA GLN A 46 0.40 2.43 9.84
C GLN A 46 1.41 1.41 9.28
N VAL A 47 1.00 0.15 9.15
CA VAL A 47 1.87 -0.91 8.61
C VAL A 47 2.31 -0.60 7.19
N MET A 48 1.37 -0.22 6.32
CA MET A 48 1.66 0.13 4.94
C MET A 48 2.48 1.43 4.84
N GLY A 49 2.24 2.40 5.72
CA GLY A 49 2.98 3.67 5.77
C GLY A 49 4.44 3.47 6.17
N LEU A 50 4.71 2.65 7.19
CA LEU A 50 6.06 2.26 7.58
C LEU A 50 6.74 1.42 6.48
N THR A 51 5.98 0.56 5.80
CA THR A 51 6.48 -0.19 4.64
C THR A 51 6.88 0.75 3.49
N THR A 52 6.07 1.77 3.19
CA THR A 52 6.42 2.80 2.22
C THR A 52 7.67 3.56 2.64
N LEU A 53 7.78 3.95 3.93
CA LEU A 53 8.95 4.65 4.46
C LEU A 53 10.23 3.84 4.22
N GLY A 54 10.22 2.55 4.59
CA GLY A 54 11.34 1.64 4.36
C GLY A 54 11.61 1.42 2.86
N GLY A 55 10.57 1.30 2.05
CA GLY A 55 10.65 1.19 0.60
C GLY A 55 11.30 2.40 -0.06
N LEU A 56 10.93 3.62 0.34
CA LEU A 56 11.56 4.87 -0.11
C LEU A 56 13.05 4.93 0.29
N ALA A 57 13.39 4.52 1.50
CA ALA A 57 14.79 4.46 1.92
C ALA A 57 15.61 3.51 1.03
N VAL A 58 15.12 2.27 0.83
CA VAL A 58 15.80 1.25 0.01
C VAL A 58 15.90 1.71 -1.44
N THR A 59 14.81 2.19 -2.04
CA THR A 59 14.80 2.64 -3.44
C THR A 59 15.66 3.89 -3.65
N GLY A 60 15.73 4.81 -2.68
CA GLY A 60 16.64 5.95 -2.69
C GLY A 60 18.12 5.55 -2.65
N ILE A 61 18.47 4.55 -1.85
CA ILE A 61 19.83 3.96 -1.82
C ILE A 61 20.14 3.30 -3.16
N LEU A 62 19.25 2.45 -3.68
CA LEU A 62 19.44 1.78 -4.97
C LEU A 62 19.59 2.78 -6.13
N GLY A 63 18.76 3.82 -6.14
CA GLY A 63 18.80 4.89 -7.15
C GLY A 63 20.10 5.70 -7.08
N SER A 64 20.59 5.98 -5.88
CA SER A 64 21.86 6.68 -5.67
C SER A 64 23.05 5.81 -6.08
N ALA A 65 23.07 4.53 -5.65
CA ALA A 65 24.12 3.58 -6.03
C ALA A 65 24.19 3.37 -7.55
N PHE A 66 23.04 3.27 -8.20
CA PHE A 66 22.93 3.25 -9.66
C PHE A 66 23.48 4.53 -10.31
N SER A 67 23.17 5.70 -9.76
CA SER A 67 23.60 7.00 -10.29
C SER A 67 25.12 7.19 -10.21
N PHE A 68 25.78 6.68 -9.16
CA PHE A 68 27.24 6.73 -9.02
C PHE A 68 27.98 5.80 -10.00
N GLN A 69 27.34 4.75 -10.50
CA GLN A 69 27.96 3.79 -11.43
C GLN A 69 27.94 4.25 -12.90
N ARG A 70 27.24 5.33 -13.25
CA ARG A 70 27.04 5.73 -14.66
C ARG A 70 27.67 7.08 -15.03
N GLN A 71 28.30 7.10 -16.20
CA GLN A 71 28.79 8.30 -16.89
C GLN A 71 27.86 8.77 -18.05
N ALA A 72 26.82 8.03 -18.45
CA ALA A 72 25.77 8.43 -19.43
C ALA A 72 24.67 7.34 -19.59
N PRO A 73 23.55 7.59 -20.30
CA PRO A 73 22.28 8.13 -19.78
C PRO A 73 21.32 7.07 -19.20
N ALA A 74 20.26 7.60 -18.60
CA ALA A 74 19.17 7.04 -17.78
C ALA A 74 18.36 5.84 -18.32
N SER A 75 19.00 4.77 -18.79
CA SER A 75 18.26 3.52 -19.02
C SER A 75 18.15 2.71 -17.72
N VAL A 76 16.97 2.18 -17.38
CA VAL A 76 16.73 1.34 -16.18
C VAL A 76 17.40 -0.05 -16.29
N THR A 77 18.46 -0.16 -17.09
CA THR A 77 19.08 -1.40 -17.51
C THR A 77 20.11 -1.88 -16.49
N GLY A 78 20.08 -3.16 -16.19
CA GLY A 78 20.95 -3.81 -15.23
C GLY A 78 20.29 -4.03 -13.86
N PRO A 79 20.89 -4.86 -12.99
CA PRO A 79 20.23 -5.37 -11.79
C PRO A 79 19.77 -4.28 -10.82
N LEU A 80 20.57 -3.23 -10.61
CA LEU A 80 20.22 -2.13 -9.70
C LEU A 80 19.06 -1.27 -10.23
N GLY A 81 19.03 -0.99 -11.53
CA GLY A 81 17.93 -0.26 -12.16
C GLY A 81 16.63 -1.04 -12.06
N THR A 82 16.66 -2.34 -12.39
CA THR A 82 15.49 -3.23 -12.27
C THR A 82 15.02 -3.32 -10.81
N ALA A 83 15.93 -3.46 -9.85
CA ALA A 83 15.59 -3.49 -8.43
C ALA A 83 14.99 -2.17 -7.94
N HIS A 84 15.55 -1.02 -8.37
CA HIS A 84 15.00 0.30 -8.07
C HIS A 84 13.58 0.44 -8.64
N LEU A 85 13.34 0.03 -9.89
CA LEU A 85 12.02 0.12 -10.52
C LEU A 85 10.99 -0.79 -9.84
N ALA A 86 11.34 -2.05 -9.59
CA ALA A 86 10.46 -3.01 -8.92
C ALA A 86 10.15 -2.58 -7.49
N GLY A 87 11.18 -2.14 -6.74
CA GLY A 87 11.03 -1.59 -5.40
C GLY A 87 10.16 -0.33 -5.39
N SER A 88 10.32 0.56 -6.38
CA SER A 88 9.53 1.79 -6.50
C SER A 88 8.07 1.47 -6.81
N ALA A 89 7.79 0.47 -7.65
CA ALA A 89 6.43 0.02 -7.93
C ALA A 89 5.75 -0.55 -6.67
N LEU A 90 6.45 -1.39 -5.91
CA LEU A 90 5.93 -1.94 -4.66
C LEU A 90 5.70 -0.84 -3.61
N THR A 91 6.66 0.09 -3.47
CA THR A 91 6.56 1.24 -2.56
C THR A 91 5.37 2.13 -2.92
N GLY A 92 5.18 2.39 -4.22
CA GLY A 92 4.05 3.14 -4.75
C GLY A 92 2.71 2.45 -4.48
N LEU A 93 2.62 1.13 -4.65
CA LEU A 93 1.43 0.35 -4.29
C LEU A 93 1.10 0.53 -2.80
N CYS A 94 2.09 0.34 -1.92
CA CYS A 94 1.91 0.52 -0.49
C CYS A 94 1.42 1.92 -0.15
N TYR A 95 2.02 2.93 -0.79
CA TYR A 95 1.64 4.32 -0.60
C TYR A 95 0.21 4.60 -1.05
N LEU A 96 -0.19 4.11 -2.23
CA LEU A 96 -1.57 4.25 -2.72
C LEU A 96 -2.57 3.56 -1.79
N THR A 97 -2.22 2.40 -1.22
CA THR A 97 -3.03 1.76 -0.19
C THR A 97 -3.18 2.66 1.04
N THR A 98 -2.10 3.26 1.55
CA THR A 98 -2.19 4.19 2.69
C THR A 98 -3.07 5.40 2.39
N ALA A 99 -2.94 5.98 1.19
CA ALA A 99 -3.71 7.13 0.76
C ALA A 99 -5.20 6.77 0.62
N ALA A 100 -5.51 5.61 0.02
CA ALA A 100 -6.87 5.12 -0.11
C ALA A 100 -7.53 4.94 1.26
N LEU A 101 -6.84 4.29 2.21
CA LEU A 101 -7.34 4.11 3.58
C LEU A 101 -7.61 5.45 4.28
N ALA A 102 -6.74 6.44 4.09
CA ALA A 102 -6.94 7.77 4.65
C ALA A 102 -8.18 8.48 4.08
N LEU A 103 -8.49 8.27 2.80
CA LEU A 103 -9.64 8.87 2.12
C LEU A 103 -10.96 8.15 2.41
N THR A 104 -10.92 6.84 2.65
CA THR A 104 -12.11 6.02 2.91
C THR A 104 -12.41 5.82 4.40
N ALA A 105 -11.57 6.38 5.28
CA ALA A 105 -11.76 6.26 6.72
C ALA A 105 -13.10 6.86 7.16
N PRO A 106 -13.89 6.14 7.99
CA PRO A 106 -15.09 6.69 8.61
C PRO A 106 -14.76 8.00 9.34
N GLN A 107 -15.54 9.05 9.05
CA GLN A 107 -15.36 10.38 9.64
C GLN A 107 -16.03 10.41 11.01
N GLU A 108 -15.23 10.34 12.07
CA GLU A 108 -15.68 10.67 13.43
C GLU A 108 -15.21 12.09 13.77
N PRO A 109 -15.96 12.85 14.59
CA PRO A 109 -15.49 14.13 15.10
C PRO A 109 -14.13 13.96 15.77
N TYR A 110 -13.10 14.58 15.21
CA TYR A 110 -11.79 14.64 15.84
C TYR A 110 -11.79 15.81 16.83
N GLU A 111 -11.84 15.49 18.11
CA GLU A 111 -11.56 16.45 19.18
C GLU A 111 -10.10 16.27 19.60
N SER A 112 -9.27 17.29 19.35
CA SER A 112 -7.90 17.28 19.86
C SER A 112 -7.96 17.40 21.40
N PRO A 113 -7.44 16.42 22.15
CA PRO A 113 -7.42 16.50 23.61
C PRO A 113 -6.31 17.41 24.15
N TYR A 114 -5.46 17.99 23.27
CA TYR A 114 -4.26 18.73 23.66
C TYR A 114 -4.42 20.25 23.45
N GLU A 115 -4.01 21.02 24.46
CA GLU A 115 -3.85 22.49 24.36
C GLU A 115 -2.58 22.91 23.57
N GLY A 116 -1.76 21.93 23.15
CA GLY A 116 -0.49 22.11 22.44
C GLY A 116 -0.57 22.02 20.91
N VAL A 117 0.51 21.58 20.27
CA VAL A 117 0.54 21.38 18.80
C VAL A 117 -0.32 20.17 18.43
N ASP A 118 -1.29 20.38 17.55
CA ASP A 118 -2.11 19.31 16.99
C ASP A 118 -1.28 18.51 15.96
N THR A 119 -0.74 17.38 16.39
CA THR A 119 0.10 16.50 15.57
C THR A 119 -0.64 15.90 14.39
N VAL A 120 -1.96 15.71 14.49
CA VAL A 120 -2.80 15.22 13.39
C VAL A 120 -2.92 16.27 12.30
N LEU A 121 -3.11 17.55 12.65
CA LEU A 121 -3.08 18.64 11.69
C LEU A 121 -1.70 18.78 11.03
N VAL A 122 -0.62 18.66 11.80
CA VAL A 122 0.75 18.69 11.23
C VAL A 122 0.97 17.52 10.28
N HIS A 123 0.56 16.31 10.66
CA HIS A 123 0.61 15.12 9.79
C HIS A 123 -0.17 15.35 8.49
N LYS A 124 -1.39 15.90 8.55
CA LYS A 124 -2.20 16.18 7.36
C LYS A 124 -1.52 17.20 6.44
N GLY A 125 -0.89 18.23 7.00
CA GLY A 125 -0.09 19.19 6.23
C GLY A 125 1.12 18.52 5.56
N LEU A 126 1.89 17.74 6.31
CA LEU A 126 3.02 16.97 5.77
C LEU A 126 2.56 15.91 4.75
N ALA A 127 1.35 15.36 4.90
CA ALA A 127 0.75 14.42 3.98
C ALA A 127 0.49 15.00 2.59
N LEU A 128 0.05 16.26 2.53
CA LEU A 128 -0.05 16.98 1.27
C LEU A 128 1.32 17.16 0.61
N LEU A 129 2.34 17.51 1.40
CA LEU A 129 3.70 17.73 0.88
C LEU A 129 4.36 16.45 0.39
N HIS A 130 4.36 15.37 1.18
CA HIS A 130 4.93 14.10 0.73
C HIS A 130 4.08 13.46 -0.37
N GLY A 131 2.76 13.68 -0.41
CA GLY A 131 1.91 13.29 -1.54
C GLY A 131 2.29 13.97 -2.85
N ALA A 132 2.51 15.29 -2.83
CA ALA A 132 3.02 16.01 -3.99
C ALA A 132 4.41 15.51 -4.42
N GLY A 133 5.28 15.21 -3.44
CA GLY A 133 6.59 14.62 -3.68
C GLY A 133 6.52 13.24 -4.36
N MET A 134 5.65 12.34 -3.90
CA MET A 134 5.44 11.01 -4.50
C MET A 134 4.99 11.09 -5.95
N VAL A 135 4.03 11.97 -6.27
CA VAL A 135 3.59 12.17 -7.66
C VAL A 135 4.73 12.73 -8.52
N SER A 136 5.43 13.74 -8.02
CA SER A 136 6.50 14.42 -8.75
C SER A 136 7.68 13.48 -9.03
N THR A 137 8.08 12.67 -8.05
CA THR A 137 9.20 11.71 -8.18
C THR A 137 8.89 10.62 -9.21
N VAL A 138 7.67 10.07 -9.22
CA VAL A 138 7.24 9.12 -10.27
C VAL A 138 7.29 9.77 -11.64
N GLY A 139 6.75 10.99 -11.78
CA GLY A 139 6.75 11.74 -13.03
C GLY A 139 8.16 12.01 -13.55
N LEU A 140 9.04 12.57 -12.71
CA LEU A 140 10.43 12.84 -13.07
C LEU A 140 11.21 11.56 -13.36
N GLY A 141 10.97 10.46 -12.63
CA GLY A 141 11.64 9.18 -12.89
C GLY A 141 11.30 8.63 -14.27
N LEU A 142 10.02 8.71 -14.67
CA LEU A 142 9.59 8.30 -16.01
C LEU A 142 10.14 9.22 -17.11
N LEU A 143 10.12 10.53 -16.89
CA LEU A 143 10.62 11.52 -17.84
C LEU A 143 12.14 11.40 -18.02
N ALA A 144 12.87 11.22 -16.92
CA ALA A 144 14.31 10.99 -16.92
C ALA A 144 14.67 9.71 -17.69
N ALA A 145 13.90 8.63 -17.49
CA ALA A 145 14.16 7.36 -18.13
C ALA A 145 13.85 7.32 -19.65
N ARG A 146 12.88 8.13 -20.11
CA ARG A 146 12.35 8.05 -21.48
C ARG A 146 12.73 9.22 -22.38
N GLN A 147 13.01 10.38 -21.81
CA GLN A 147 13.12 11.63 -22.59
C GLN A 147 14.42 12.37 -22.30
N ASP A 148 14.67 12.71 -21.02
CA ASP A 148 15.77 13.61 -20.67
C ASP A 148 16.46 13.21 -19.37
N SER A 149 17.63 12.57 -19.50
CA SER A 149 18.46 12.17 -18.36
C SER A 149 18.97 13.34 -17.52
N SER A 150 18.91 14.58 -18.01
CA SER A 150 19.25 15.77 -17.22
C SER A 150 18.31 15.99 -16.02
N LEU A 151 17.15 15.32 -16.02
CA LEU A 151 16.17 15.36 -14.94
C LEU A 151 16.54 14.47 -13.74
N LEU A 152 17.55 13.60 -13.86
CA LEU A 152 17.94 12.66 -12.82
C LEU A 152 18.33 13.32 -11.48
N PRO A 153 19.10 14.43 -11.44
CA PRO A 153 19.40 15.12 -10.19
C PRO A 153 18.15 15.66 -9.50
N TYR A 154 17.18 16.17 -10.27
CA TYR A 154 15.91 16.66 -9.74
C TYR A 154 15.06 15.51 -9.18
N HIS A 155 15.01 14.37 -9.88
CA HIS A 155 14.36 13.15 -9.37
C HIS A 155 14.97 12.71 -8.03
N GLN A 156 16.31 12.72 -7.92
CA GLN A 156 17.01 12.33 -6.70
C GLN A 156 16.74 13.29 -5.53
N VAL A 157 16.82 14.60 -5.76
CA VAL A 157 16.52 15.61 -4.73
C VAL A 157 15.08 15.49 -4.25
N LEU A 158 14.12 15.35 -5.18
CA LEU A 158 12.72 15.14 -4.79
C LEU A 158 12.50 13.81 -4.07
N GLY A 159 13.23 12.75 -4.43
CA GLY A 159 13.18 11.46 -3.75
C GLY A 159 13.55 11.59 -2.28
N PHE A 160 14.72 12.19 -1.98
CA PHE A 160 15.15 12.41 -0.60
C PHE A 160 14.27 13.41 0.16
N THR A 161 13.78 14.45 -0.51
CA THR A 161 12.84 15.41 0.10
C THR A 161 11.53 14.73 0.48
N THR A 162 10.98 13.89 -0.40
CA THR A 162 9.76 13.12 -0.15
C THR A 162 9.96 12.14 1.00
N PHE A 163 11.09 11.43 1.02
CA PHE A 163 11.46 10.55 2.13
C PHE A 163 11.55 11.30 3.46
N ALA A 164 12.19 12.47 3.49
CA ALA A 164 12.31 13.30 4.69
C ALA A 164 10.94 13.79 5.18
N LEU A 165 10.07 14.25 4.26
CA LEU A 165 8.71 14.69 4.60
C LEU A 165 7.85 13.55 5.14
N LEU A 166 7.91 12.36 4.51
CA LEU A 166 7.20 11.19 5.02
C LEU A 166 7.74 10.75 6.38
N SER A 167 9.07 10.80 6.57
CA SER A 167 9.72 10.49 7.86
C SER A 167 9.26 11.44 8.96
N ALA A 168 9.25 12.76 8.67
CA ALA A 168 8.75 13.76 9.60
C ALA A 168 7.25 13.57 9.91
N SER A 169 6.46 13.22 8.89
CA SER A 169 5.03 12.93 9.00
C SER A 169 4.75 11.71 9.91
N ALA A 170 5.59 10.68 9.83
CA ALA A 170 5.52 9.52 10.72
C ALA A 170 5.99 9.87 12.15
N ALA A 171 7.08 10.64 12.27
CA ALA A 171 7.67 11.01 13.55
C ALA A 171 6.75 11.91 14.38
N VAL A 172 6.07 12.88 13.76
CA VAL A 172 5.15 13.78 14.48
C VAL A 172 3.95 13.04 15.07
N ILE A 173 3.53 11.93 14.47
CA ILE A 173 2.49 11.09 15.04
C ILE A 173 3.05 10.18 16.15
N ALA A 174 4.29 9.71 16.01
CA ALA A 174 4.91 8.80 16.96
C ALA A 174 5.19 9.41 18.34
N ILE A 175 5.21 10.73 18.47
CA ILE A 175 5.45 11.42 19.76
C ILE A 175 4.20 11.51 20.66
N ASP A 176 3.01 11.28 20.10
CA ASP A 176 1.73 11.38 20.81
C ASP A 176 1.15 10.01 21.22
N PHE A 177 1.88 8.92 20.95
CA PHE A 177 1.54 7.53 21.28
C PHE A 177 2.51 6.94 22.30
#